data_AF-A0A7X9ILK4-F1
#
_entry.id   AF-A0A7X9ILK4-F1
#
_cell.length_a   1.000
_cell.length_b   1.000
_cell.length_c   1.000
_cell.angle_alpha   90.00
_cell.angle_beta   90.00
_cell.angle_gamma   90.00
#
_symmetry.space_group_name_H-M   'P 1'
#
loop_
_entity.id
_entity.type
_entity.pdbx_description
1 polymer ?
#
loop_
_entity_poly.entity_id
_entity_poly.type
_entity_poly.pdbx_seq_one_letter_code
_entity_poly.pdbx_strand_id
1 'polypeptide(L)'
;MRVIIFGLFLLLEFLYLSACTHPVLASNSYEECVAENGQMLKTIPSKCVNSEGQVFVKHSEESSKGRLCEDLCGNGQCEEIVCMGQGCPCAENANSCPSDCSKN
;
A
#
# COMPACT_ATOMS: atom_id res chain seq x y z
N MET A 1 5.88 -49.12 32.74
CA MET A 1 4.82 -48.70 31.79
C MET A 1 4.09 -47.43 32.22
N ARG A 2 3.57 -47.32 33.46
CA ARG A 2 2.84 -46.14 33.92
C ARG A 2 3.63 -44.82 33.80
N VAL A 3 4.93 -44.82 34.14
CA VAL A 3 5.81 -43.64 34.05
C VAL A 3 6.01 -43.14 32.61
N ILE A 4 6.09 -44.05 31.64
CA ILE A 4 6.30 -43.72 30.22
C ILE A 4 5.02 -43.09 29.64
N ILE A 5 3.85 -43.59 30.05
CA ILE A 5 2.54 -43.07 29.63
C ILE A 5 2.33 -41.64 30.16
N PHE A 6 2.66 -41.38 31.43
CA PHE A 6 2.60 -40.02 31.98
C PHE A 6 3.58 -39.05 31.28
N GLY A 7 4.79 -39.51 30.93
CA GLY A 7 5.75 -38.70 30.19
C GLY A 7 5.28 -38.36 28.77
N LEU A 8 4.66 -39.30 28.08
CA LEU A 8 4.08 -39.07 26.74
C LEU A 8 2.89 -38.12 26.79
N PHE A 9 2.04 -38.21 27.81
CA PHE A 9 0.88 -37.33 27.96
C PHE A 9 1.31 -35.87 28.20
N LEU A 10 2.30 -35.66 29.08
CA LEU A 10 2.87 -34.34 29.31
C LEU A 10 3.56 -33.78 28.06
N LEU A 11 4.31 -34.59 27.31
CA LEU A 11 4.90 -34.16 26.04
C LEU A 11 3.84 -33.79 24.99
N LEU A 12 2.72 -34.52 24.94
CA LEU A 12 1.64 -34.25 24.00
C LEU A 12 0.90 -32.95 24.34
N GLU A 13 0.72 -32.65 25.64
CA GLU A 13 0.18 -31.37 26.10
C GLU A 13 1.14 -30.21 25.82
N PHE A 14 2.44 -30.37 26.05
CA PHE A 14 3.44 -29.36 25.70
C PHE A 14 3.48 -29.07 24.19
N LEU A 15 3.35 -30.10 23.35
CA LEU A 15 3.27 -29.95 21.90
C LEU A 15 1.96 -29.26 21.45
N TYR A 16 0.87 -29.48 22.18
CA TYR A 16 -0.43 -28.85 21.91
C TYR A 16 -0.42 -27.34 22.21
N LEU A 17 0.24 -26.90 23.29
CA LEU A 17 0.37 -25.48 23.61
C LEU A 17 1.28 -24.71 22.62
N SER A 18 2.26 -25.38 22.00
CA SER A 18 3.14 -24.75 21.01
C SER A 18 2.49 -24.51 19.63
N ALA A 19 1.27 -25.01 19.38
CA ALA A 19 0.57 -24.82 18.11
C ALA A 19 -0.08 -23.42 17.95
N CYS A 20 -0.14 -22.60 19.01
CA CYS A 20 -0.79 -21.28 18.97
C CYS A 20 0.14 -20.09 19.17
N THR A 21 1.43 -20.28 19.45
CA THR A 21 2.38 -19.16 19.55
C THR A 21 3.06 -18.92 18.22
N HIS A 22 2.28 -18.54 17.21
CA HIS A 22 2.87 -17.65 16.21
C HIS A 22 2.95 -16.28 16.87
N PRO A 23 4.12 -15.62 16.89
CA PRO A 23 4.11 -14.19 17.11
C PRO A 23 3.26 -13.63 15.96
N VAL A 24 2.05 -13.18 16.29
CA VAL A 24 1.39 -12.16 15.50
C VAL A 24 2.34 -10.98 15.59
N LEU A 25 3.29 -10.94 14.64
CA LEU A 25 4.01 -9.72 14.34
C LEU A 25 2.91 -8.70 14.15
N ALA A 26 2.78 -7.78 15.10
CA ALA A 26 1.96 -6.60 14.96
C ALA A 26 2.37 -5.95 13.62
N SER A 27 1.62 -6.24 12.58
CA SER A 27 1.92 -5.76 11.26
C SER A 27 1.08 -4.50 11.12
N ASN A 28 1.77 -3.37 11.16
CA ASN A 28 1.18 -2.05 10.95
C ASN A 28 0.82 -1.88 9.45
N SER A 29 0.28 -2.91 8.81
CA SER A 29 0.14 -3.03 7.36
C SER A 29 -1.31 -2.85 6.92
N TYR A 30 -1.48 -2.34 5.71
CA TYR A 30 -2.80 -2.07 5.12
C TYR A 30 -3.63 -3.36 4.97
N GLU A 31 -2.98 -4.46 4.62
CA GLU A 31 -3.59 -5.77 4.36
C GLU A 31 -4.28 -6.33 5.61
N GLU A 32 -3.67 -6.16 6.78
CA GLU A 32 -4.23 -6.62 8.05
C GLU A 32 -5.43 -5.77 8.47
N CYS A 33 -5.34 -4.43 8.34
CA CYS A 33 -6.49 -3.54 8.56
C CYS A 33 -7.71 -3.93 7.70
N VAL A 34 -7.48 -4.36 6.45
CA VAL A 34 -8.55 -4.84 5.56
C VAL A 34 -9.09 -6.20 6.00
N ALA A 35 -8.22 -7.12 6.41
CA ALA A 35 -8.61 -8.44 6.91
C ALA A 35 -9.48 -8.36 8.18
N GLU A 36 -9.30 -7.31 8.98
CA GLU A 36 -10.08 -7.03 10.19
C GLU A 36 -11.38 -6.24 9.92
N ASN A 37 -11.78 -6.07 8.66
CA ASN A 37 -12.94 -5.25 8.24
C ASN A 37 -12.80 -3.76 8.59
N GLY A 38 -11.58 -3.22 8.58
CA GLY A 38 -11.33 -1.79 8.69
C GLY A 38 -12.00 -0.98 7.57
N GLN A 39 -12.24 0.29 7.82
CA GLN A 39 -12.89 1.18 6.87
C GLN A 39 -11.93 1.55 5.74
N MET A 40 -12.24 1.13 4.52
CA MET A 40 -11.45 1.45 3.34
C MET A 40 -11.84 2.82 2.79
N LEU A 41 -10.90 3.75 2.72
CA LEU A 41 -11.07 5.01 2.02
C LEU A 41 -10.56 4.86 0.59
N LYS A 42 -11.45 5.17 -0.36
CA LYS A 42 -11.15 5.19 -1.80
C LYS A 42 -10.36 6.45 -2.18
N THR A 43 -9.20 6.63 -1.56
CA THR A 43 -8.23 7.68 -1.88
C THR A 43 -7.04 7.08 -2.63
N ILE A 44 -6.22 7.94 -3.25
CA ILE A 44 -4.90 7.58 -3.78
C ILE A 44 -3.85 8.32 -2.94
N PRO A 45 -2.93 7.62 -2.26
CA PRO A 45 -2.90 6.16 -2.07
C PRO A 45 -4.10 5.67 -1.25
N SER A 46 -4.46 4.40 -1.43
CA SER A 46 -5.56 3.77 -0.68
C SER A 46 -5.24 3.73 0.80
N LYS A 47 -6.23 4.07 1.63
CA LYS A 47 -6.09 4.10 3.10
C LYS A 47 -7.11 3.17 3.74
N CYS A 48 -6.74 2.56 4.85
CA CYS A 48 -7.62 1.77 5.71
C CYS A 48 -7.58 2.34 7.13
N VAL A 49 -8.73 2.41 7.80
CA VAL A 49 -8.83 2.89 9.19
C VAL A 49 -9.37 1.78 10.06
N ASN A 50 -8.66 1.43 11.14
CA ASN A 50 -9.12 0.42 12.08
C ASN A 50 -10.13 1.00 13.09
N SER A 51 -10.67 0.14 13.96
CA SER A 51 -11.60 0.52 15.03
C SER A 51 -11.00 1.48 16.07
N GLU A 52 -9.66 1.52 16.18
CA GLU A 52 -8.92 2.44 17.05
C GLU A 52 -8.66 3.80 16.40
N GLY A 53 -9.04 3.99 15.12
CA GLY A 53 -8.84 5.22 14.37
C GLY A 53 -7.43 5.38 13.78
N GLN A 54 -6.61 4.32 13.79
CA GLN A 54 -5.29 4.31 13.17
C GLN A 54 -5.42 4.19 11.64
N VAL A 55 -4.61 4.96 10.91
CA VAL A 55 -4.65 5.05 9.45
C VAL A 55 -3.49 4.26 8.84
N PHE A 56 -3.82 3.26 8.04
CA PHE A 56 -2.87 2.41 7.31
C PHE A 56 -2.90 2.76 5.83
N VAL A 57 -1.74 3.02 5.24
CA VAL A 57 -1.62 3.39 3.82
C VAL A 57 -1.12 2.18 3.05
N LYS A 58 -1.75 1.88 1.91
CA LYS A 58 -1.21 0.87 1.00
C LYS A 58 0.05 1.43 0.34
N HIS A 59 1.22 0.94 0.74
CA HIS A 59 2.49 1.22 0.09
C HIS A 59 2.62 0.37 -1.19
N SER A 60 1.70 0.55 -2.15
CA SER A 60 1.98 0.14 -3.52
C SER A 60 2.74 1.28 -4.20
N GLU A 61 3.81 0.96 -4.93
CA GLU A 61 4.55 1.87 -5.83
C GLU A 61 3.70 2.36 -7.01
N GLU A 62 2.43 2.71 -6.77
CA GLU A 62 1.60 3.51 -7.66
C GLU A 62 1.77 5.00 -7.34
N SER A 63 2.97 5.41 -6.89
CA SER A 63 3.33 6.83 -6.85
C SER A 63 3.53 7.40 -8.26
N SER A 64 3.49 6.56 -9.31
CA SER A 64 3.40 6.95 -10.71
C SER A 64 1.96 6.99 -11.26
N LYS A 65 0.95 6.49 -10.53
CA LYS A 65 -0.49 6.71 -10.86
C LYS A 65 -1.06 7.94 -10.14
N GLY A 66 -0.20 8.89 -9.78
CA GLY A 66 -0.59 10.17 -9.17
C GLY A 66 -0.94 11.26 -10.19
N ARG A 67 -0.69 11.03 -11.48
CA ARG A 67 -1.13 11.93 -12.54
C ARG A 67 -2.26 11.25 -13.30
N LEU A 68 -3.47 11.83 -13.19
CA LEU A 68 -4.57 11.51 -14.11
C LEU A 68 -4.13 11.79 -15.56
N CYS A 69 -3.19 12.70 -15.76
CA CYS A 69 -2.69 13.11 -17.05
C CYS A 69 -1.52 12.24 -17.57
N GLU A 70 -1.36 12.24 -18.88
CA GLU A 70 -0.31 11.61 -19.67
C GLU A 70 0.91 12.54 -19.77
N ASP A 71 2.10 12.00 -19.52
CA ASP A 71 3.34 12.77 -19.62
C ASP A 71 3.82 12.76 -21.08
N LEU A 72 3.78 13.92 -21.74
CA LEU A 72 4.18 14.09 -23.14
C LEU A 72 5.49 14.87 -23.30
N CYS A 73 6.24 15.04 -22.21
CA CYS A 73 7.46 15.84 -22.24
C CYS A 73 8.50 15.25 -23.21
N GLY A 74 8.98 16.08 -24.12
CA GLY A 74 9.88 15.70 -25.21
C GLY A 74 9.18 15.41 -26.53
N ASN A 75 7.87 15.68 -26.64
CA ASN A 75 7.13 15.63 -27.91
C ASN A 75 7.40 16.85 -28.80
N GLY A 76 8.07 17.88 -28.27
CA GLY A 76 8.44 19.11 -28.95
C GLY A 76 7.39 20.22 -28.87
N GLN A 77 6.35 20.06 -28.05
CA GLN A 77 5.27 21.01 -27.80
C GLN A 77 5.08 21.21 -26.29
N CYS A 78 5.10 22.47 -25.82
CA CYS A 78 4.88 22.78 -24.41
C CYS A 78 3.38 22.77 -24.07
N GLU A 79 2.94 21.77 -23.32
CA GLU A 79 1.53 21.58 -22.95
C GLU A 79 1.13 22.41 -21.70
N GLU A 80 1.12 23.75 -21.80
CA GLU A 80 0.85 24.63 -20.64
C GLU A 80 -0.61 24.57 -20.14
N ILE A 81 -1.58 24.33 -21.04
CA ILE A 81 -3.02 24.33 -20.73
C ILE A 81 -3.63 23.01 -21.20
N VAL A 82 -4.05 22.19 -20.24
CA VAL A 82 -4.55 20.82 -20.47
C VAL A 82 -5.83 20.56 -19.68
N CYS A 83 -6.56 19.51 -20.05
CA CYS A 83 -7.62 18.99 -19.20
C CYS A 83 -7.04 18.17 -18.04
N MET A 84 -7.51 18.37 -16.81
CA MET A 84 -7.03 17.63 -15.62
C MET A 84 -7.73 16.26 -15.49
N GLY A 85 -7.66 15.44 -16.54
CA GLY A 85 -8.39 14.19 -16.67
C GLY A 85 -7.56 13.05 -17.22
N GLN A 86 -8.15 11.84 -17.19
CA GLN A 86 -7.51 10.64 -17.71
C GLN A 86 -7.29 10.73 -19.23
N GLY A 87 -6.04 10.55 -19.66
CA GLY A 87 -5.66 10.61 -21.08
C GLY A 87 -5.46 12.02 -21.65
N CYS A 88 -5.49 13.05 -20.80
CA CYS A 88 -5.08 14.40 -21.17
C CYS A 88 -3.58 14.59 -20.92
N PRO A 89 -2.85 15.43 -21.65
CA PRO A 89 -1.46 15.73 -21.32
C PRO A 89 -1.33 16.35 -19.94
N CYS A 90 -0.18 16.22 -19.31
CA CYS A 90 0.12 16.92 -18.08
C CYS A 90 0.49 18.37 -18.38
N ALA A 91 0.10 19.28 -17.48
CA ALA A 91 0.50 20.68 -17.61
C ALA A 91 2.02 20.79 -17.48
N GLU A 92 2.66 21.32 -18.53
CA GLU A 92 4.10 21.50 -18.60
C GLU A 92 4.49 22.97 -18.40
N ASN A 93 5.69 23.18 -17.90
CA ASN A 93 6.32 24.49 -17.80
C ASN A 93 7.84 24.31 -17.85
N ALA A 94 8.59 25.41 -17.88
CA ALA A 94 10.05 25.38 -17.94
C ALA A 94 10.72 24.61 -16.79
N ASN A 95 10.06 24.42 -15.64
CA ASN A 95 10.59 23.62 -14.52
C ASN A 95 10.24 22.12 -14.64
N SER A 96 9.08 21.76 -15.20
CA SER A 96 8.63 20.37 -15.32
C SER A 96 9.02 19.70 -16.65
N CYS A 97 9.10 20.46 -17.74
CA CYS A 97 9.55 20.01 -19.06
C CYS A 97 10.36 21.11 -19.79
N PRO A 98 11.60 21.39 -19.37
CA PRO A 98 12.44 22.41 -20.01
C PRO A 98 12.76 22.11 -21.48
N SER A 99 12.79 20.84 -21.92
CA SER A 99 13.08 20.50 -23.31
C SER A 99 12.10 21.13 -24.30
N ASP A 100 10.83 21.19 -23.92
CA ASP A 100 9.75 21.65 -24.80
C ASP A 100 9.34 23.09 -24.46
N CYS A 101 9.40 23.46 -23.17
CA CYS A 101 8.96 24.77 -22.66
C CYS A 101 10.07 25.83 -22.53
N SER A 102 11.35 25.52 -22.82
CA SER A 102 12.44 26.53 -22.77
C SER A 102 12.68 27.27 -24.10
N LYS A 103 11.89 26.99 -25.14
CA LYS A 103 12.04 27.62 -26.47
C LYS A 103 11.25 28.93 -26.65
N ASN A 104 10.68 29.48 -25.58
CA ASN A 104 9.90 30.72 -25.63
C ASN A 104 10.74 31.94 -25.23
#